data_AF-A0A956E7F8-F1
#
_entry.id   AF-A0A956E7F8-F1
#
_cell.length_a   1.000
_cell.length_b   1.000
_cell.length_c   1.000
_cell.angle_alpha   90.00
_cell.angle_beta   90.00
_cell.angle_gamma   90.00
#
_symmetry.space_group_name_H-M   'P 1'
#
loop_
_entity.id
_entity.type
_entity.pdbx_description
1 polymer ?
#
loop_
_entity_poly.entity_id
_entity_poly.type
_entity_poly.pdbx_seq_one_letter_code
_entity_poly.pdbx_strand_id
1 'polypeptide(L)'
;MLQRSGPWLLCVFALCQCKEGAEPAPTASAASSVAASATSASLAPLGSVDWGRASGDPLDLAALGREIGAKRCVDEVISGGEHGGEALQVLPYAPDAEAQLGPLCESLSRASAEQRSARLASIASALAQPGSGREVLDVSGLRRCAAVLRAAQPGAAGRDRDHIDSALEQLGARRVETR
;
A
#
# COMPACT_ATOMS: atom_id res chain seq x y z
N MET A 1 -48.81 0.63 26.79
CA MET A 1 -48.84 2.01 27.32
C MET A 1 -47.48 2.65 27.09
N LEU A 2 -47.47 3.77 26.34
CA LEU A 2 -46.44 4.83 26.17
C LEU A 2 -45.00 4.36 25.82
N GLN A 3 -44.50 4.40 24.58
CA GLN A 3 -44.32 5.54 23.66
C GLN A 3 -43.53 6.71 24.28
N ARG A 4 -42.22 6.79 23.99
CA ARG A 4 -41.44 8.05 24.06
C ARG A 4 -40.69 8.25 22.75
N SER A 5 -41.32 9.07 21.91
CA SER A 5 -40.76 9.78 20.77
C SER A 5 -39.71 10.80 21.27
N GLY A 6 -38.57 10.86 20.60
CA GLY A 6 -37.55 11.91 20.77
C GLY A 6 -37.31 12.61 19.43
N PRO A 7 -37.36 13.96 19.38
CA PRO A 7 -37.62 14.71 18.15
C PRO A 7 -36.38 14.98 17.29
N TRP A 8 -36.72 15.22 16.02
CA TRP A 8 -35.87 15.67 14.93
C TRP A 8 -35.36 17.10 15.16
N LEU A 9 -34.08 17.34 14.87
CA LEU A 9 -33.51 18.65 14.50
C LEU A 9 -32.38 18.34 13.51
N LEU A 10 -32.59 18.34 12.19
CA LEU A 10 -32.64 19.51 11.30
C LEU A 10 -31.51 20.51 11.57
N CYS A 11 -30.29 20.16 11.15
CA CYS A 11 -29.27 21.17 10.86
C CYS A 11 -29.46 21.69 9.43
N VAL A 12 -29.63 23.00 9.39
CA VAL A 12 -30.04 23.85 8.28
C VAL A 12 -28.93 23.97 7.23
N PHE A 13 -29.33 23.84 5.97
CA PHE A 13 -28.60 24.25 4.78
C PHE A 13 -28.26 25.75 4.84
N ALA A 14 -26.97 26.09 4.90
CA ALA A 14 -26.49 27.43 4.62
C ALA A 14 -25.97 27.50 3.18
N LEU A 15 -26.88 27.83 2.25
CA LEU A 15 -26.56 28.25 0.88
C LEU A 15 -25.97 29.66 0.93
N CYS A 16 -24.68 29.81 0.61
CA CYS A 16 -24.09 31.12 0.35
C CYS A 16 -24.23 31.42 -1.15
N GLN A 17 -25.28 32.16 -1.50
CA GLN A 17 -25.50 32.77 -2.81
C GLN A 17 -24.66 34.05 -2.90
N CYS A 18 -23.56 34.02 -3.65
CA CYS A 18 -22.84 35.24 -4.05
C CYS A 18 -23.15 35.58 -5.50
N LYS A 19 -23.50 36.85 -5.67
CA LYS A 19 -24.22 37.51 -6.74
C LYS A 19 -23.26 38.02 -7.81
N GLU A 20 -23.69 37.91 -9.06
CA GLU A 20 -23.04 38.35 -10.30
C GLU A 20 -22.79 39.85 -10.39
N GLY A 21 -21.70 40.24 -11.06
CA GLY A 21 -21.59 41.50 -11.80
C GLY A 21 -20.27 42.25 -11.66
N ALA A 22 -19.40 42.15 -12.69
CA ALA A 22 -18.76 43.28 -13.40
C ALA A 22 -17.43 42.86 -14.07
N GLU A 23 -17.43 42.86 -15.41
CA GLU A 23 -16.26 42.82 -16.30
C GLU A 23 -15.66 44.24 -16.41
N PRO A 24 -14.33 44.43 -16.27
CA PRO A 24 -13.50 44.71 -17.45
C PRO A 24 -12.03 44.22 -17.41
N ALA A 25 -11.60 43.73 -18.58
CA ALA A 25 -10.28 43.85 -19.24
C ALA A 25 -9.01 43.15 -18.65
N PRO A 26 -8.11 42.66 -19.54
CA PRO A 26 -7.09 41.68 -19.21
C PRO A 26 -5.79 42.35 -18.73
N THR A 27 -5.37 42.02 -17.51
CA THR A 27 -4.03 42.30 -17.03
C THR A 27 -3.35 40.98 -16.67
N ALA A 28 -2.33 40.64 -17.45
CA ALA A 28 -1.42 39.56 -17.14
C ALA A 28 -0.78 39.80 -15.77
N SER A 29 -0.87 38.84 -14.85
CA SER A 29 0.29 38.36 -14.07
C SER A 29 -0.12 37.33 -13.02
N ALA A 30 0.78 36.37 -12.85
CA ALA A 30 0.88 35.43 -11.73
C ALA A 30 -0.20 34.35 -11.63
N ALA A 31 0.00 33.27 -12.41
CA ALA A 31 -0.35 31.95 -11.96
C ALA A 31 0.32 31.69 -10.60
N SER A 32 -0.44 31.79 -9.50
CA SER A 32 -0.09 31.19 -8.22
C SER A 32 -0.23 29.68 -8.36
N SER A 33 0.77 29.07 -8.99
CA SER A 33 1.10 27.68 -8.80
C SER A 33 1.49 27.52 -7.33
N VAL A 34 0.52 27.20 -6.46
CA VAL A 34 0.83 26.44 -5.25
C VAL A 34 1.28 25.08 -5.74
N ALA A 35 2.58 25.02 -6.05
CA ALA A 35 3.29 23.77 -6.27
C ALA A 35 3.11 22.97 -4.99
N ALA A 36 2.14 22.05 -5.03
CA ALA A 36 2.18 20.90 -4.15
C ALA A 36 3.57 20.32 -4.37
N SER A 37 4.43 20.45 -3.36
CA SER A 37 5.66 19.70 -3.28
C SER A 37 5.26 18.23 -3.22
N ALA A 38 5.01 17.66 -4.39
CA ALA A 38 5.28 16.28 -4.63
C ALA A 38 6.79 16.18 -4.42
N THR A 39 7.17 15.82 -3.20
CA THR A 39 8.50 15.28 -2.95
C THR A 39 8.58 14.07 -3.85
N SER A 40 9.13 14.27 -5.05
CA SER A 40 9.55 13.17 -5.90
C SER A 40 10.40 12.30 -5.00
N ALA A 41 9.91 11.10 -4.70
CA ALA A 41 10.70 10.08 -4.05
C ALA A 41 11.90 9.87 -5.00
N SER A 42 13.01 10.52 -4.67
CA SER A 42 14.23 10.45 -5.44
C SER A 42 14.74 9.05 -5.24
N LEU A 43 14.38 8.14 -6.14
CA LEU A 43 14.90 6.79 -6.20
C LEU A 43 16.42 6.90 -6.21
N ALA A 44 17.06 6.53 -5.10
CA ALA A 44 18.51 6.52 -5.01
C ALA A 44 19.07 5.65 -6.14
N PRO A 45 20.17 6.05 -6.82
CA PRO A 45 20.82 5.23 -7.83
C PRO A 45 21.10 3.81 -7.32
N LEU A 46 21.06 2.82 -8.22
CA LEU A 46 21.11 1.39 -7.88
C LEU A 46 22.31 1.01 -6.98
N GLY A 47 23.44 1.71 -7.08
CA GLY A 47 24.68 1.39 -6.36
C GLY A 47 24.91 2.08 -5.00
N SER A 48 23.98 2.89 -4.48
CA SER A 48 24.20 3.63 -3.22
C SER A 48 23.34 3.18 -2.04
N VAL A 49 22.53 2.14 -2.21
CA VAL A 49 21.62 1.65 -1.16
C VAL A 49 22.38 0.73 -0.22
N ASP A 50 22.50 1.15 1.04
CA ASP A 50 23.10 0.33 2.09
C ASP A 50 22.08 -0.65 2.66
N TRP A 51 21.98 -1.83 2.02
CA TRP A 51 21.15 -2.93 2.49
C TRP A 51 21.57 -3.48 3.85
N GLY A 52 22.79 -3.19 4.32
CA GLY A 52 23.25 -3.56 5.67
C GLY A 52 22.40 -2.96 6.78
N ARG A 53 21.64 -1.89 6.48
CA ARG A 53 20.65 -1.30 7.39
C ARG A 53 19.39 -2.14 7.58
N ALA A 54 19.15 -3.16 6.74
CA ALA A 54 18.05 -4.11 6.91
C ALA A 54 18.36 -5.16 8.00
N SER A 55 18.98 -4.75 9.11
CA SER A 55 19.44 -5.61 10.21
C SER A 55 18.37 -5.89 11.28
N GLY A 56 17.13 -5.48 11.03
CA GLY A 56 15.97 -5.82 11.86
C GLY A 56 15.45 -4.70 12.76
N ASP A 57 16.08 -3.52 12.80
CA ASP A 57 15.50 -2.34 13.47
C ASP A 57 14.33 -1.80 12.61
N PRO A 58 13.09 -1.75 13.13
CA PRO A 58 11.95 -1.21 12.40
C PRO A 58 12.12 0.23 11.89
N LEU A 59 12.87 1.08 12.60
CA LEU A 59 13.11 2.46 12.18
C LEU A 59 14.03 2.52 10.95
N ASP A 60 15.05 1.67 10.92
CA ASP A 60 15.92 1.55 9.75
C ASP A 60 15.21 0.93 8.57
N LEU A 61 14.41 -0.12 8.79
CA LEU A 61 13.56 -0.71 7.75
C LEU A 61 12.58 0.31 7.16
N ALA A 62 11.98 1.16 7.99
CA ALA A 62 11.08 2.20 7.52
C ALA A 62 11.80 3.34 6.79
N ALA A 63 12.99 3.73 7.24
CA ALA A 63 13.81 4.72 6.52
C ALA A 63 14.25 4.18 5.16
N LEU A 64 14.73 2.94 5.13
CA LEU A 64 15.18 2.25 3.92
C LEU A 64 14.02 2.01 2.95
N GLY A 65 12.85 1.60 3.46
CA GLY A 65 11.64 1.42 2.66
C GLY A 65 11.21 2.69 1.95
N ARG A 66 11.24 3.84 2.65
CA ARG A 66 10.95 5.16 2.05
C ARG A 66 11.97 5.57 0.98
N GLU A 67 13.23 5.19 1.13
CA GLU A 67 14.30 5.51 0.19
C GLU A 67 14.22 4.64 -1.08
N ILE A 68 13.97 3.34 -0.91
CA ILE A 68 13.99 2.35 -2.00
C ILE A 68 12.66 2.31 -2.77
N GLY A 69 11.54 2.35 -2.05
CA GLY A 69 10.20 2.17 -2.60
C GLY A 69 9.83 0.71 -2.87
N ALA A 70 8.53 0.39 -2.81
CA ALA A 70 8.04 -0.99 -2.89
C ALA A 70 8.38 -1.68 -4.21
N LYS A 71 8.33 -0.92 -5.33
CA LYS A 71 8.61 -1.47 -6.66
C LYS A 71 10.01 -2.09 -6.71
N ARG A 72 11.01 -1.37 -6.22
CA ARG A 72 12.40 -1.83 -6.25
C ARG A 72 12.61 -3.01 -5.30
N CYS A 73 11.97 -3.02 -4.13
CA CYS A 73 11.97 -4.20 -3.26
C CYS A 73 11.43 -5.44 -4.00
N VAL A 74 10.29 -5.33 -4.69
CA VAL A 74 9.72 -6.45 -5.44
C VAL A 74 10.61 -6.87 -6.61
N ASP A 75 11.24 -5.93 -7.31
CA ASP A 75 12.20 -6.24 -8.38
C ASP A 75 13.39 -7.07 -7.87
N GLU A 76 13.98 -6.73 -6.71
CA GLU A 76 15.06 -7.50 -6.08
C GLU A 76 14.61 -8.90 -5.64
N VAL A 77 13.39 -9.01 -5.13
CA VAL A 77 12.81 -10.31 -4.74
C VAL A 77 12.59 -11.20 -5.95
N ILE A 78 12.11 -10.65 -7.07
CA ILE A 78 11.81 -11.39 -8.29
C ILE A 78 13.08 -11.74 -9.05
N SER A 79 14.07 -10.84 -9.08
CA SER A 79 15.37 -11.10 -9.70
C SER A 79 16.12 -12.24 -9.01
N GLY A 80 15.84 -12.48 -7.72
CA GLY A 80 16.55 -13.46 -6.90
C GLY A 80 17.99 -13.02 -6.60
N GLY A 81 18.23 -11.71 -6.60
CA GLY A 81 19.53 -11.12 -6.28
C GLY A 81 19.95 -11.32 -4.82
N GLU A 82 21.17 -10.87 -4.50
CA GLU A 82 21.76 -11.05 -3.16
C GLU A 82 20.93 -10.38 -2.05
N HIS A 83 20.16 -9.34 -2.39
CA HIS A 83 19.36 -8.55 -1.46
C HIS A 83 17.90 -8.96 -1.37
N GLY A 84 17.51 -10.09 -1.96
CA GLY A 84 16.10 -10.52 -1.98
C GLY A 84 15.51 -10.75 -0.59
N GLY A 85 16.32 -11.20 0.38
CA GLY A 85 15.87 -11.41 1.76
C GLY A 85 15.63 -10.09 2.49
N GLU A 86 16.56 -9.15 2.37
CA GLU A 86 16.49 -7.80 2.92
C GLU A 86 15.31 -7.04 2.31
N ALA A 87 15.11 -7.16 0.99
CA ALA A 87 14.00 -6.56 0.29
C ALA A 87 12.63 -7.05 0.82
N LEU A 88 12.51 -8.32 1.20
CA LEU A 88 11.28 -8.84 1.83
C LEU A 88 11.03 -8.27 3.23
N GLN A 89 12.09 -7.96 3.98
CA GLN A 89 11.98 -7.35 5.31
C GLN A 89 11.61 -5.86 5.22
N VAL A 90 12.12 -5.18 4.20
CA VAL A 90 11.89 -3.74 3.97
C VAL A 90 10.52 -3.47 3.35
N LEU A 91 10.03 -4.35 2.47
CA LEU A 91 8.81 -4.15 1.69
C LEU A 91 7.59 -3.68 2.52
N PRO A 92 7.27 -4.25 3.71
CA PRO A 92 6.11 -3.82 4.50
C PRO A 92 6.15 -2.37 4.96
N TYR A 93 7.31 -1.72 4.92
CA TYR A 93 7.50 -0.33 5.32
C TYR A 93 7.70 0.61 4.13
N ALA A 94 7.76 0.08 2.91
CA ALA A 94 7.94 0.87 1.71
C ALA A 94 6.63 1.58 1.32
N PRO A 95 6.70 2.79 0.75
CA PRO A 95 5.55 3.42 0.13
C PRO A 95 5.11 2.59 -1.07
N ASP A 96 3.80 2.55 -1.32
CA ASP A 96 3.19 1.81 -2.44
C ASP A 96 3.34 0.28 -2.32
N ALA A 97 3.55 -0.24 -1.09
CA ALA A 97 3.69 -1.67 -0.82
C ALA A 97 2.49 -2.48 -1.29
N GLU A 98 1.28 -1.99 -1.04
CA GLU A 98 0.04 -2.67 -1.42
C GLU A 98 -0.13 -2.73 -2.94
N ALA A 99 0.27 -1.66 -3.64
CA ALA A 99 0.25 -1.60 -5.09
C ALA A 99 1.18 -2.65 -5.74
N GLN A 100 2.21 -3.11 -5.05
CA GLN A 100 3.17 -4.10 -5.55
C GLN A 100 2.89 -5.54 -5.09
N LEU A 101 1.81 -5.78 -4.34
CA LEU A 101 1.45 -7.14 -3.91
C LEU A 101 1.02 -8.02 -5.07
N GLY A 102 0.39 -7.48 -6.12
CA GLY A 102 -0.01 -8.25 -7.30
C GLY A 102 1.17 -9.00 -7.94
N PRO A 103 2.21 -8.29 -8.44
CA PRO A 103 3.41 -8.90 -8.99
C PRO A 103 4.12 -9.86 -8.01
N LEU A 104 4.18 -9.51 -6.72
CA LEU A 104 4.80 -10.37 -5.71
C LEU A 104 4.03 -11.69 -5.55
N CYS A 105 2.70 -11.66 -5.49
CA CYS A 105 1.88 -12.87 -5.39
C CYS A 105 2.01 -13.74 -6.65
N GLU A 106 2.00 -13.14 -7.85
CA GLU A 106 2.21 -13.87 -9.12
C GLU A 106 3.56 -14.61 -9.16
N SER A 107 4.59 -14.06 -8.50
CA SER A 107 5.91 -14.68 -8.41
C SER A 107 5.96 -15.96 -7.56
N LEU A 108 4.97 -16.21 -6.68
CA LEU A 108 4.97 -17.34 -5.73
C LEU A 108 5.02 -18.71 -6.42
N SER A 109 4.43 -18.81 -7.63
CA SER A 109 4.40 -20.03 -8.44
C SER A 109 5.79 -20.48 -8.90
N ARG A 110 6.73 -19.55 -9.01
CA ARG A 110 8.11 -19.77 -9.47
C ARG A 110 9.11 -19.87 -8.31
N ALA A 111 8.67 -19.60 -7.09
CA ALA A 111 9.53 -19.59 -5.89
C ALA A 111 9.79 -21.02 -5.38
N SER A 112 11.00 -21.25 -4.86
CA SER A 112 11.29 -22.42 -4.02
C SER A 112 10.40 -22.43 -2.77
N ALA A 113 10.32 -23.56 -2.05
CA ALA A 113 9.50 -23.65 -0.84
C ALA A 113 9.91 -22.61 0.22
N GLU A 114 11.21 -22.45 0.46
CA GLU A 114 11.75 -21.48 1.40
C GLU A 114 11.44 -20.02 0.98
N GLN A 115 11.70 -19.70 -0.29
CA GLN A 115 11.40 -18.38 -0.85
C GLN A 115 9.89 -18.08 -0.80
N ARG A 116 9.05 -19.08 -1.05
CA ARG A 116 7.59 -18.95 -0.99
C ARG A 116 7.15 -18.59 0.42
N SER A 117 7.67 -19.27 1.43
CA SER A 117 7.34 -18.99 2.84
C SER A 117 7.73 -17.56 3.23
N ALA A 118 8.94 -17.12 2.87
CA ALA A 118 9.41 -15.76 3.13
C ALA A 118 8.56 -14.70 2.40
N ARG A 119 8.19 -14.95 1.14
CA ARG A 119 7.31 -14.06 0.36
C ARG A 119 5.91 -13.97 0.97
N LEU A 120 5.32 -15.10 1.37
CA LEU A 120 4.00 -15.14 2.03
C LEU A 120 4.01 -14.36 3.35
N ALA A 121 5.06 -14.53 4.17
CA ALA A 121 5.21 -13.77 5.41
C ALA A 121 5.30 -12.26 5.16
N SER A 122 6.05 -11.84 4.14
CA SER A 122 6.16 -10.43 3.74
C SER A 122 4.83 -9.87 3.21
N ILE A 123 4.09 -10.63 2.39
CA ILE A 123 2.75 -10.26 1.91
C ILE A 123 1.79 -10.02 3.08
N ALA A 124 1.72 -10.96 4.04
CA ALA A 124 0.88 -10.82 5.23
C ALA A 124 1.30 -9.61 6.08
N SER A 125 2.60 -9.32 6.18
CA SER A 125 3.11 -8.17 6.95
C SER A 125 2.78 -6.84 6.27
N ALA A 126 2.90 -6.76 4.94
CA ALA A 126 2.54 -5.56 4.17
C ALA A 126 1.03 -5.26 4.26
N LEU A 127 0.19 -6.31 4.23
CA LEU A 127 -1.26 -6.16 4.38
C LEU A 127 -1.70 -5.79 5.81
N ALA A 128 -0.93 -6.19 6.84
CA ALA A 128 -1.17 -5.85 8.24
C ALA A 128 -0.89 -4.37 8.55
N GLN A 129 -0.03 -3.72 7.76
CA GLN A 129 0.43 -2.37 8.06
C GLN A 129 -0.67 -1.33 7.73
N PRO A 130 -1.00 -0.39 8.63
CA PRO A 130 -2.01 0.62 8.33
C PRO A 130 -1.55 1.43 7.11
N GLY A 131 -2.35 1.40 6.05
CA GLY A 131 -2.03 2.11 4.81
C GLY A 131 -1.82 3.59 5.13
N SER A 132 -0.82 4.22 4.50
CA SER A 132 -0.42 5.59 4.81
C SER A 132 -1.46 6.68 4.45
N GLY A 133 -2.70 6.29 4.13
CA GLY A 133 -3.82 7.17 3.76
C GLY A 133 -3.66 7.88 2.40
N ARG A 134 -2.47 7.79 1.78
CA ARG A 134 -2.13 8.44 0.50
C ARG A 134 -1.94 7.46 -0.65
N GLU A 135 -1.99 6.16 -0.36
CA GLU A 135 -1.65 5.11 -1.32
C GLU A 135 -2.86 4.75 -2.18
N VAL A 136 -2.71 4.83 -3.49
CA VAL A 136 -3.71 4.34 -4.44
C VAL A 136 -3.69 2.82 -4.40
N LEU A 137 -4.72 2.24 -3.78
CA LEU A 137 -4.90 0.79 -3.75
C LEU A 137 -5.03 0.26 -5.19
N ASP A 138 -4.09 -0.56 -5.64
CA ASP A 138 -4.28 -1.37 -6.86
C ASP A 138 -5.28 -2.50 -6.56
N VAL A 139 -6.56 -2.17 -6.58
CA VAL A 139 -7.66 -3.11 -6.34
C VAL A 139 -7.59 -4.31 -7.29
N SER A 140 -7.10 -4.12 -8.52
CA SER A 140 -6.93 -5.21 -9.48
C SER A 140 -5.79 -6.13 -9.07
N GLY A 141 -4.65 -5.57 -8.65
CA GLY A 141 -3.52 -6.29 -8.07
C GLY A 141 -3.90 -7.09 -6.82
N LEU A 142 -4.63 -6.49 -5.88
CA LEU A 142 -5.12 -7.17 -4.67
C LEU A 142 -6.10 -8.30 -5.00
N ARG A 143 -6.97 -8.13 -6.00
CA ARG A 143 -7.87 -9.20 -6.48
C ARG A 143 -7.08 -10.36 -7.10
N ARG A 144 -6.09 -10.06 -7.94
CA ARG A 144 -5.19 -11.08 -8.52
C ARG A 144 -4.42 -11.82 -7.44
N CYS A 145 -3.82 -11.09 -6.49
CA CYS A 145 -3.13 -11.70 -5.35
C CYS A 145 -4.06 -12.63 -4.55
N ALA A 146 -5.27 -12.18 -4.21
CA ALA A 146 -6.25 -13.01 -3.51
C ALA A 146 -6.59 -14.31 -4.28
N ALA A 147 -6.67 -14.25 -5.61
CA ALA A 147 -6.91 -15.43 -6.43
C ALA A 147 -5.74 -16.41 -6.37
N VAL A 148 -4.50 -15.92 -6.43
CA VAL A 148 -3.29 -16.74 -6.31
C VAL A 148 -3.21 -17.41 -4.93
N LEU A 149 -3.45 -16.65 -3.86
CA LEU A 149 -3.42 -17.17 -2.49
C LEU A 149 -4.47 -18.28 -2.28
N ARG A 150 -5.70 -18.09 -2.76
CA ARG A 150 -6.75 -19.13 -2.71
C ARG A 150 -6.38 -20.38 -3.51
N ALA A 151 -5.74 -20.22 -4.66
CA ALA A 151 -5.30 -21.34 -5.47
C ALA A 151 -4.16 -22.14 -4.78
N ALA A 152 -3.33 -21.47 -3.97
CA ALA A 152 -2.24 -22.10 -3.24
C ALA A 152 -2.68 -22.81 -1.94
N GLN A 153 -3.79 -22.38 -1.34
CA GLN A 153 -4.25 -22.85 -0.02
C GLN A 153 -4.39 -24.39 0.11
N PRO A 154 -4.97 -25.14 -0.87
CA PRO A 154 -5.16 -26.59 -0.74
C PRO A 154 -3.84 -27.38 -0.66
N GLY A 155 -2.76 -26.84 -1.23
CA GLY A 155 -1.43 -27.46 -1.21
C GLY A 155 -0.49 -26.90 -0.15
N ALA A 156 -0.88 -25.85 0.58
CA ALA A 156 -0.06 -25.22 1.60
C ALA A 156 -0.01 -26.09 2.86
N ALA A 157 1.15 -26.13 3.53
CA ALA A 157 1.36 -26.89 4.76
C ALA A 157 1.96 -26.02 5.86
N GLY A 158 1.59 -26.31 7.11
CA GLY A 158 2.11 -25.63 8.30
C GLY A 158 2.02 -24.11 8.20
N ARG A 159 3.15 -23.43 8.40
CA ARG A 159 3.26 -21.97 8.46
C ARG A 159 2.81 -21.25 7.19
N ASP A 160 2.96 -21.85 6.02
CA ASP A 160 2.52 -21.23 4.75
C ASP A 160 0.99 -21.07 4.71
N ARG A 161 0.26 -22.02 5.30
CA ARG A 161 -1.20 -21.95 5.39
C ARG A 161 -1.63 -20.79 6.30
N ASP A 162 -0.98 -20.65 7.45
CA ASP A 162 -1.26 -19.57 8.41
C ASP A 162 -1.03 -18.19 7.79
N HIS A 163 0.04 -18.02 7.00
CA HIS A 163 0.31 -16.78 6.27
C HIS A 163 -0.73 -16.49 5.18
N ILE A 164 -1.15 -17.52 4.43
CA ILE A 164 -2.19 -17.40 3.40
C ILE A 164 -3.52 -16.98 4.03
N ASP A 165 -3.92 -17.63 5.11
CA ASP A 165 -5.19 -17.36 5.79
C ASP A 165 -5.21 -15.93 6.36
N SER A 166 -4.11 -15.51 7.02
CA SER A 166 -3.95 -14.15 7.54
C SER A 166 -4.03 -13.09 6.43
N ALA A 167 -3.35 -13.32 5.29
CA ALA A 167 -3.38 -12.40 4.16
C ALA A 167 -4.79 -12.30 3.54
N LEU A 168 -5.51 -13.42 3.42
CA LEU A 168 -6.87 -13.43 2.89
C LEU A 168 -7.86 -12.71 3.82
N GLU A 169 -7.70 -12.84 5.14
CA GLU A 169 -8.50 -12.11 6.13
C GLU A 169 -8.33 -10.59 6.00
N GLN A 170 -7.07 -10.12 5.93
CA GLN A 170 -6.74 -8.70 5.79
C GLN A 170 -7.24 -8.12 4.47
N LEU A 171 -7.13 -8.87 3.36
CA LEU A 171 -7.70 -8.50 2.07
C LEU A 171 -9.24 -8.42 2.12
N GLY A 172 -9.87 -9.22 2.96
CA GLY A 172 -11.30 -9.16 3.24
C GLY A 172 -11.69 -7.89 3.98
N ALA A 173 -10.97 -7.55 5.06
CA ALA A 173 -11.22 -6.37 5.88
C ALA A 173 -11.12 -5.07 5.06
N ARG A 174 -10.08 -4.92 4.23
CA ARG A 174 -9.85 -3.72 3.41
C ARG A 174 -10.90 -3.49 2.31
N ARG A 175 -11.60 -4.54 1.86
CA ARG A 175 -12.74 -4.37 0.92
C ARG A 175 -13.96 -3.75 1.59
N VAL A 176 -14.10 -3.89 2.90
CA VAL A 176 -15.25 -3.34 3.64
C VAL A 176 -15.10 -1.83 3.83
N GLU A 177 -13.87 -1.36 4.05
CA GLU A 177 -13.57 0.07 4.26
C GLU A 177 -13.68 0.94 3.01
N THR A 178 -13.71 0.34 1.81
CA THR A 178 -13.73 1.03 0.52
C THR A 178 -15.14 1.17 -0.10
N ARG A 179 -16.20 0.83 0.64
CA ARG A 179 -17.61 0.96 0.23
C ARG A 179 -18.31 2.08 0.99
#